data_AF-B0JQZ7-F1
#
_entry.id   AF-B0JQZ7-F1
#
_cell.length_a   1.000
_cell.length_b   1.000
_cell.length_c   1.000
_cell.angle_alpha   90.00
_cell.angle_beta   90.00
_cell.angle_gamma   90.00
#
_symmetry.space_group_name_H-M   'P 1'
#
loop_
_entity.id
_entity.type
_entity.pdbx_description
1 polymer ?
#
loop_
_entity_poly.entity_id
_entity_poly.type
_entity_poly.pdbx_seq_one_letter_code
_entity_poly.pdbx_strand_id
1 'polypeptide(L)'
;MAKKDSRPSKLSTEDQLLITLEYWREYRTYFHLGNSWGINESTAYRIVRKVENILIKSGLFNLLGKKALLESNSEIEVIVVDVSEQEIERPKKNRNHAIVASRDTTH
;
A
#
# COMPACT_ATOMS: atom_id res chain seq x y z
N MET A 1 22.09 1.30 -22.51
CA MET A 1 20.88 0.65 -21.96
C MET A 1 19.68 1.42 -22.50
N ALA A 2 18.82 0.79 -23.31
CA ALA A 2 17.72 1.49 -23.96
C ALA A 2 16.72 2.00 -22.90
N LYS A 3 16.44 3.31 -22.94
CA LYS A 3 15.40 3.95 -22.13
C LYS A 3 14.06 3.40 -22.61
N LYS A 4 13.46 2.52 -21.82
CA LYS A 4 12.15 1.93 -22.13
C LYS A 4 11.13 3.05 -21.96
N ASP A 5 10.70 3.66 -23.05
CA ASP A 5 9.68 4.71 -23.04
C ASP A 5 8.38 4.10 -22.49
N SER A 6 8.15 4.30 -21.19
CA SER A 6 6.91 3.90 -20.57
C SER A 6 5.84 4.87 -21.01
N ARG A 7 4.69 4.36 -21.47
CA ARG A 7 3.52 5.20 -21.75
C ARG A 7 3.28 6.13 -20.54
N PRO A 8 3.18 7.46 -20.76
CA PRO A 8 2.94 8.38 -19.66
C PRO A 8 1.67 7.95 -18.92
N SER A 9 1.73 7.96 -17.59
CA SER A 9 0.55 7.70 -16.77
C SER A 9 -0.52 8.73 -17.12
N LYS A 10 -1.78 8.29 -17.24
CA LYS A 10 -2.92 9.20 -17.48
C LYS A 10 -3.08 10.24 -16.35
N LEU A 11 -2.52 9.95 -15.19
CA LEU A 11 -2.58 10.76 -13.98
C LEU A 11 -1.25 11.45 -13.69
N SER A 12 -1.34 12.64 -13.11
CA SER A 12 -0.19 13.40 -12.60
C SER A 12 0.50 12.67 -11.45
N THR A 13 1.63 13.18 -10.97
CA THR A 13 2.33 12.56 -9.82
C THR A 13 1.56 12.79 -8.53
N GLU A 14 0.97 13.98 -8.41
CA GLU A 14 0.13 14.46 -7.33
C GLU A 14 -1.12 13.59 -7.20
N ASP A 15 -1.80 13.29 -8.31
CA ASP A 15 -2.98 12.42 -8.33
C ASP A 15 -2.62 10.98 -7.94
N GLN A 16 -1.46 10.48 -8.39
CA GLN A 16 -0.98 9.15 -8.01
C GLN A 16 -0.74 9.06 -6.49
N LEU A 17 -0.19 10.12 -5.89
CA LEU A 17 -0.02 10.21 -4.44
C LEU A 17 -1.38 10.29 -3.75
N LEU A 18 -2.30 11.13 -4.23
CA LEU A 18 -3.61 11.33 -3.62
C LEU A 18 -4.44 10.04 -3.60
N ILE A 19 -4.51 9.30 -4.71
CA ILE A 19 -5.14 7.97 -4.78
C ILE A 19 -4.55 7.01 -3.74
N THR A 20 -3.23 7.04 -3.56
CA THR A 20 -2.54 6.15 -2.61
C THR A 20 -2.88 6.52 -1.16
N LEU A 21 -2.96 7.82 -0.85
CA LEU A 21 -3.35 8.31 0.47
C LEU A 21 -4.82 7.99 0.78
N GLU A 22 -5.73 8.14 -0.19
CA GLU A 22 -7.13 7.74 -0.05
C GLU A 22 -7.27 6.24 0.23
N TYR A 23 -6.48 5.41 -0.46
CA TYR A 23 -6.44 3.97 -0.22
C TYR A 23 -5.99 3.64 1.21
N TRP A 24 -4.92 4.27 1.72
CA TRP A 24 -4.44 4.00 3.09
C TRP A 24 -5.34 4.57 4.18
N ARG A 25 -5.99 5.71 3.93
CA ARG A 25 -6.87 6.34 4.92
C ARG A 25 -8.18 5.57 5.08
N GLU A 26 -8.74 5.06 3.99
CA GLU A 26 -10.11 4.54 3.98
C GLU A 26 -10.22 3.06 3.59
N TYR A 27 -9.09 2.42 3.27
CA TYR A 27 -9.01 1.01 2.86
C TYR A 27 -10.03 0.61 1.78
N ARG A 28 -10.42 1.57 0.91
CA ARG A 28 -11.35 1.35 -0.19
C ARG A 28 -10.82 0.31 -1.16
N THR A 29 -11.70 -0.50 -1.75
CA THR A 29 -11.31 -1.47 -2.77
C THR A 29 -10.73 -0.76 -4.00
N TYR A 30 -9.81 -1.40 -4.71
CA TYR A 30 -9.24 -0.84 -5.94
C TYR A 30 -10.31 -0.60 -7.02
N PHE A 31 -11.39 -1.38 -7.00
CA PHE A 31 -12.57 -1.15 -7.84
C PHE A 31 -13.24 0.19 -7.53
N HIS A 32 -13.49 0.50 -6.25
CA HIS A 32 -14.10 1.79 -5.85
C HIS A 32 -13.19 2.99 -6.13
N LEU A 33 -11.88 2.85 -5.91
CA LEU A 33 -10.88 3.85 -6.31
C LEU A 33 -10.89 4.05 -7.82
N GLY A 34 -10.91 2.96 -8.58
CA GLY A 34 -11.00 3.01 -10.04
C GLY A 34 -12.23 3.76 -10.52
N ASN A 35 -13.40 3.48 -9.94
CA ASN A 35 -14.65 4.15 -10.28
C ASN A 35 -14.60 5.66 -9.95
N SER A 36 -14.08 6.02 -8.76
CA SER A 36 -13.99 7.43 -8.31
C SER A 36 -13.07 8.27 -9.19
N TRP A 37 -11.98 7.67 -9.68
CA TRP A 37 -10.94 8.34 -10.48
C TRP A 37 -11.07 8.11 -12.00
N GLY A 38 -12.10 7.40 -12.46
CA GLY A 38 -12.29 7.10 -13.88
C GLY A 38 -11.16 6.26 -14.50
N ILE A 39 -10.58 5.35 -13.71
CA ILE A 39 -9.53 4.42 -14.13
C ILE A 39 -9.93 2.96 -13.88
N ASN A 40 -9.27 2.03 -14.57
CA ASN A 40 -9.48 0.60 -14.31
C ASN A 40 -8.90 0.22 -12.94
N GLU A 41 -9.55 -0.71 -12.22
CA GLU A 41 -9.09 -1.32 -10.98
C GLU A 41 -7.61 -1.74 -11.04
N SER A 42 -7.21 -2.42 -12.11
CA SER A 42 -5.83 -2.85 -12.32
C SER A 42 -4.83 -1.69 -12.40
N THR A 43 -5.28 -0.53 -12.90
CA THR A 43 -4.48 0.70 -12.96
C THR A 43 -4.35 1.32 -11.57
N ALA A 44 -5.44 1.36 -10.79
CA ALA A 44 -5.41 1.82 -9.40
C ALA A 44 -4.44 0.98 -8.56
N TYR A 45 -4.52 -0.36 -8.64
CA TYR A 45 -3.58 -1.26 -7.98
C TYR A 45 -2.12 -0.97 -8.36
N ARG A 46 -1.84 -0.82 -9.65
CA ARG A 46 -0.48 -0.54 -10.15
C ARG A 46 0.06 0.80 -9.66
N ILE A 47 -0.79 1.82 -9.55
CA ILE A 47 -0.41 3.15 -9.03
C ILE A 47 -0.04 3.04 -7.55
N VAL A 48 -0.92 2.48 -6.73
CA VAL A 48 -0.71 2.34 -5.28
C VAL A 48 0.58 1.57 -5.01
N ARG A 49 0.78 0.42 -5.68
CA ARG A 49 2.01 -0.37 -5.53
C ARG A 49 3.25 0.37 -6.03
N LYS A 50 3.14 1.16 -7.10
CA LYS A 50 4.28 1.94 -7.62
C LYS A 50 4.70 2.99 -6.59
N VAL A 51 3.75 3.76 -6.06
CA VAL A 51 4.01 4.81 -5.07
C VAL A 51 4.58 4.21 -3.78
N GLU A 52 3.95 3.15 -3.26
CA GLU A 52 4.43 2.43 -2.09
C GLU A 52 5.89 1.97 -2.25
N ASN A 53 6.22 1.36 -3.39
CA ASN A 53 7.59 0.91 -3.65
C ASN A 53 8.59 2.06 -3.74
N ILE A 54 8.19 3.22 -4.27
CA ILE A 54 9.05 4.42 -4.32
C ILE A 54 9.33 4.92 -2.89
N LEU A 55 8.28 5.02 -2.07
CA LEU A 55 8.40 5.49 -0.68
C LEU A 55 9.27 4.55 0.16
N ILE A 56 9.07 3.23 0.04
CA ILE A 56 9.92 2.23 0.71
C ILE A 56 11.39 2.38 0.27
N LYS A 57 11.64 2.53 -1.04
CA LYS A 57 13.01 2.68 -1.57
C LYS A 57 13.66 4.00 -1.17
N SER A 58 12.87 5.05 -0.94
CA SER A 58 13.40 6.35 -0.50
C SER A 58 14.06 6.26 0.87
N GLY A 59 13.58 5.36 1.74
CA GLY A 59 14.04 5.23 3.12
C GLY A 59 13.72 6.42 4.03
N LEU A 60 13.14 7.51 3.51
CA LEU A 60 12.82 8.74 4.24
C LEU A 60 11.74 8.52 5.30
N PHE A 61 10.85 7.57 5.07
CA PHE A 61 9.73 7.23 5.96
C PHE A 61 10.00 5.95 6.76
N ASN A 62 11.23 5.44 6.74
CA ASN A 62 11.58 4.30 7.56
C ASN A 62 11.58 4.71 9.02
N LEU A 63 10.90 3.92 9.85
CA LEU A 63 11.03 4.07 11.29
C LEU A 63 12.50 3.88 11.67
N LEU A 64 12.97 4.79 12.54
CA LEU A 64 14.26 4.65 13.17
C LEU A 64 14.33 3.29 13.87
N GLY A 65 15.47 2.60 13.73
CA GLY A 65 15.66 1.31 14.38
C GLY A 65 15.50 1.42 15.89
N LYS A 66 15.17 0.31 16.57
CA LYS A 66 14.90 0.27 18.02
C LYS A 66 15.96 0.99 18.88
N LYS A 67 17.23 0.97 18.46
CA LYS A 67 18.34 1.65 19.14
C LYS A 67 18.29 3.17 19.04
N ALA A 68 17.87 3.70 17.89
CA ALA A 68 17.74 5.14 17.68
C ALA A 68 16.57 5.74 18.48
N LEU A 69 15.54 4.94 18.82
CA LEU A 69 14.48 5.35 19.77
C LEU A 69 14.99 5.46 21.22
N LEU A 70 16.07 4.76 21.57
CA LEU A 70 16.70 4.79 22.90
C LEU A 70 17.76 5.89 23.01
N GLU A 71 18.44 6.20 21.90
CA GLU A 71 19.52 7.20 21.86
C GLU A 71 19.01 8.64 21.68
N SER A 72 17.82 8.82 21.11
CA SER A 72 17.18 10.14 21.09
C SER A 72 16.77 10.52 22.50
N ASN A 73 17.54 11.41 23.15
CA ASN A 73 17.14 12.20 24.33
C ASN A 73 15.97 13.17 24.01
N SER A 74 15.06 12.76 23.13
CA SER A 74 13.84 13.48 22.80
C SER A 74 12.79 13.02 23.80
N GLU A 75 12.04 13.97 24.37
CA GLU A 75 10.82 13.65 25.12
C GLU A 75 9.88 12.87 24.19
N ILE A 76 9.86 11.55 24.32
CA ILE A 76 8.93 10.71 23.57
C ILE A 76 7.54 11.07 24.08
N GLU A 77 6.73 11.71 23.25
CA GLU A 77 5.31 11.90 23.51
C GLU A 77 4.65 10.51 23.47
N VAL A 78 4.53 9.88 24.64
CA VAL A 78 3.90 8.57 24.77
C VAL A 78 2.40 8.75 24.67
N ILE A 79 1.86 8.45 23.49
CA ILE A 79 0.41 8.38 23.28
C ILE A 79 -0.04 6.96 23.62
N VAL A 80 -0.82 6.82 24.69
CA VAL A 80 -1.49 5.55 25.03
C VAL A 80 -2.73 5.44 24.15
N VAL A 81 -2.69 4.55 23.16
CA VAL A 81 -3.82 4.24 22.29
C VAL A 81 -4.45 2.95 22.79
N ASP A 82 -5.70 3.02 23.24
CA ASP A 82 -6.50 1.82 23.50
C ASP A 82 -6.89 1.19 22.16
N VAL A 83 -6.38 -0.01 21.90
CA VAL A 83 -6.65 -0.74 20.66
C VAL A 83 -7.62 -1.87 20.98
N SER A 84 -8.87 -1.73 20.55
CA SER A 84 -9.80 -2.85 20.55
C SER A 84 -9.48 -3.77 19.37
N GLU A 85 -9.08 -5.01 19.65
CA GLU A 85 -8.97 -6.04 18.62
C GLU A 85 -10.38 -6.38 18.11
N GLN A 86 -10.70 -6.03 16.87
CA GLN A 86 -11.86 -6.60 16.17
C GLN A 86 -11.45 -7.89 15.48
N GLU A 87 -12.26 -8.94 15.59
CA GLU A 87 -12.05 -10.19 14.88
C GLU A 87 -12.12 -9.93 13.37
N ILE A 88 -10.95 -9.81 12.75
CA ILE A 88 -10.81 -9.89 11.31
C ILE A 88 -10.44 -11.31 10.95
N GLU A 89 -11.08 -11.86 9.93
CA GLU A 89 -10.77 -13.18 9.38
C GLU A 89 -9.42 -13.11 8.62
N ARG A 90 -8.34 -12.95 9.38
CA ARG A 90 -6.99 -12.88 8.85
C ARG A 90 -6.64 -14.28 8.33
N PRO A 91 -6.30 -14.45 7.05
CA PRO A 91 -5.92 -15.75 6.53
C PRO A 91 -4.73 -16.29 7.34
N LYS A 92 -4.94 -17.40 8.05
CA LYS A 92 -3.89 -18.07 8.82
C LYS A 92 -2.82 -18.53 7.85
N LYS A 93 -1.61 -17.98 8.01
CA LYS A 93 -0.45 -18.34 7.21
C LYS A 93 -0.09 -19.80 7.46
N ASN A 94 -0.58 -20.70 6.62
CA ASN A 94 -0.03 -22.05 6.55
C ASN A 94 1.29 -22.00 5.78
N ARG A 95 2.23 -22.88 6.12
CA ARG A 95 3.58 -22.90 5.52
C ARG A 95 3.57 -23.34 4.04
N ASN A 96 2.41 -23.69 3.48
CA ASN A 96 2.32 -24.55 2.30
C ASN A 96 1.49 -24.00 1.13
N HIS A 97 0.70 -22.92 1.25
CA HIS A 97 -0.13 -22.42 0.14
C HIS A 97 -0.10 -20.91 0.00
N ALA A 98 0.62 -20.44 -1.02
CA ALA A 98 0.41 -19.13 -1.63
C ALA A 98 -0.02 -19.36 -3.08
N ILE A 99 -1.29 -19.72 -3.31
CA ILE A 99 -1.92 -19.64 -4.63
C ILE A 99 -3.37 -19.17 -4.43
N VAL A 100 -3.71 -18.03 -5.03
CA VAL A 100 -5.09 -17.62 -5.30
C VAL A 100 -5.63 -18.59 -6.34
N ALA A 101 -6.73 -19.29 -6.02
CA ALA A 101 -7.35 -20.29 -6.88
C ALA A 101 -7.47 -19.82 -8.33
N SER A 102 -6.95 -20.64 -9.25
CA SER A 102 -7.24 -20.58 -10.68
C SER A 102 -8.74 -20.82 -10.88
N ARG A 103 -9.39 -20.01 -11.73
CA ARG A 103 -10.78 -20.23 -12.13
C ARG A 103 -10.85 -21.48 -13.01
N ASP A 104 -11.38 -22.57 -12.47
CA ASP A 104 -11.71 -23.73 -13.29
C ASP A 104 -12.85 -23.37 -14.25
N THR A 105 -12.54 -23.49 -15.54
CA THR A 105 -13.47 -23.38 -16.65
C THR A 105 -14.05 -24.77 -16.89
N THR A 106 -15.33 -25.01 -16.61
CA THR A 106 -16.12 -26.07 -17.30
C THR A 106 -17.63 -25.87 -17.08
N HIS A 107 -18.35 -25.54 -18.15
CA HIS A 107 -19.44 -26.35 -18.73
C HIS A 107 -19.73 -25.86 -20.15
#